data_AF-A0AAV2NUJ5-F1
#
_entry.id   AF-A0AAV2NUJ5-F1
#
_cell.length_a   1.000
_cell.length_b   1.000
_cell.length_c   1.000
_cell.angle_alpha   90.00
_cell.angle_beta   90.00
_cell.angle_gamma   90.00
#
_symmetry.space_group_name_H-M   'P 1'
#
loop_
_entity.id
_entity.type
_entity.pdbx_description
1 polymer ?
#
loop_
_entity_poly.entity_id
_entity_poly.type
_entity_poly.pdbx_seq_one_letter_code
_entity_poly.pdbx_strand_id
1 'polypeptide(L)'
;MIKPLIPNPSKNSVISNNGNEKTKKEELLTRLTYTLKKLNQYERNVDCDTNVAQLDAEGIFTQKEVLSQNVEENIKGIIQSVQEYITKLDYQLKDLDNADQQIENNMMRTLKDIDGTFQSLLDDVCYEINKRREELILETEIHKHESLIPLRACRREVEAQIQNAQNIISMSENMLQHPHRYNANRFGKIIAASNDIGRIPAVPYSEELPNINFDRPLNSCKEEIIEQISKLGCISRTVPVQITNIEERPAGLFVKWHITNPEYTAEEQTFVVEKANGETLDPTSCEFETVYKGSETFCFVRNIPVNQPVTLRVRIQADNVARSVHHVTRTSIPPYSWELDNKNYMITNNGKMATKLTDTISTLFSHGPQFDANHIIEFKFLEVSPEGEDDEGIALVYDPQDSHDTLKRKASLMITCRGKIFMDGDEKLMRLPRMRCGANIMISAFRKNAHVLRVNVESENKCVTYDWRVQTPLYFAARFTEYKKWSLMIK
;
A
#
# COMPACT_ATOMS: atom_id res chain seq x y z
N MET A 1 -22.08 -4.47 39.12
CA MET A 1 -21.44 -4.67 37.81
C MET A 1 -22.53 -5.09 36.84
N ILE A 2 -22.84 -4.26 35.84
CA ILE A 2 -23.86 -4.56 34.84
C ILE A 2 -23.23 -5.54 33.84
N LYS A 3 -23.88 -6.67 33.56
CA LYS A 3 -23.35 -7.62 32.57
C LYS A 3 -23.49 -7.01 31.16
N PRO A 4 -22.44 -7.09 30.31
CA PRO A 4 -22.52 -6.65 28.93
C PRO A 4 -23.48 -7.57 28.15
N LEU A 5 -24.17 -6.97 27.17
CA LEU A 5 -24.95 -7.72 26.19
C LEU A 5 -23.98 -8.31 25.17
N ILE A 6 -24.14 -9.60 24.90
CA ILE A 6 -23.41 -10.34 23.85
C ILE A 6 -24.40 -10.58 22.71
N PRO A 7 -23.99 -10.45 21.43
CA PRO A 7 -24.81 -10.85 20.29
C PRO A 7 -25.35 -12.26 20.50
N ASN A 8 -26.66 -12.45 20.34
CA ASN A 8 -27.25 -13.78 20.40
C ASN A 8 -27.31 -14.37 18.97
N PRO A 9 -26.45 -15.34 18.61
CA PRO A 9 -26.42 -15.91 17.26
C PRO A 9 -27.67 -16.75 16.93
N SER A 10 -28.53 -17.05 17.90
CA SER A 10 -29.67 -17.97 17.75
C SER A 10 -31.02 -17.31 17.40
N LYS A 11 -31.09 -15.97 17.30
CA LYS A 11 -32.31 -15.33 16.80
C LYS A 11 -32.39 -15.51 15.28
N ASN A 12 -33.06 -16.60 14.86
CA ASN A 12 -33.57 -16.73 13.51
C ASN A 12 -34.26 -15.42 13.12
N SER A 13 -33.67 -14.70 12.18
CA SER A 13 -34.28 -13.53 11.57
C SER A 13 -35.59 -13.99 10.95
N VAL A 14 -36.71 -13.65 11.59
CA VAL A 14 -38.01 -13.60 10.91
C VAL A 14 -37.88 -12.43 9.94
N ILE A 15 -37.28 -12.71 8.79
CA ILE A 15 -37.34 -11.86 7.62
C ILE A 15 -38.82 -11.90 7.24
N SER A 16 -39.51 -10.79 7.46
CA SER A 16 -40.84 -10.60 6.91
C SER A 16 -40.72 -10.74 5.39
N ASN A 17 -41.19 -11.88 4.88
CA ASN A 17 -41.35 -12.18 3.47
C ASN A 17 -42.25 -11.11 2.84
N ASN A 18 -41.65 -10.05 2.30
CA ASN A 18 -42.28 -9.31 1.21
C ASN A 18 -41.88 -10.02 -0.08
N GLY A 19 -42.85 -10.73 -0.65
CA GLY A 19 -42.66 -11.51 -1.87
C GLY A 19 -42.38 -10.61 -3.07
N ASN A 20 -41.12 -10.58 -3.51
CA ASN A 20 -40.71 -10.67 -4.92
C ASN A 20 -39.19 -10.64 -5.16
N GLU A 21 -38.35 -10.76 -4.14
CA GLU A 21 -36.90 -10.79 -4.33
C GLU A 21 -36.37 -12.21 -4.15
N LYS A 22 -35.86 -12.82 -5.23
CA LYS A 22 -34.83 -13.84 -5.09
C LYS A 22 -33.72 -13.20 -4.24
N THR A 23 -33.47 -13.74 -3.06
CA THR A 23 -32.43 -13.18 -2.21
C THR A 23 -31.09 -13.27 -2.96
N LYS A 24 -30.26 -12.22 -2.96
CA LYS A 24 -28.92 -12.21 -3.60
C LYS A 24 -28.10 -13.47 -3.27
N LYS A 25 -28.32 -14.04 -2.08
CA LYS A 25 -27.76 -15.32 -1.63
C LYS A 25 -28.17 -16.51 -2.51
N GLU A 26 -29.44 -16.65 -2.87
CA GLU A 26 -29.93 -17.74 -3.75
C GLU A 26 -29.35 -17.66 -5.15
N GLU A 27 -29.22 -16.45 -5.70
CA GLU A 27 -28.56 -16.21 -6.98
C GLU A 27 -27.09 -16.68 -6.93
N LEU A 28 -26.36 -16.27 -5.88
CA LEU A 28 -24.97 -16.66 -5.66
C LEU A 28 -24.82 -18.18 -5.48
N LEU A 29 -25.71 -18.83 -4.73
CA LEU A 29 -25.70 -20.29 -4.55
C LEU A 29 -25.93 -21.02 -5.87
N THR A 30 -26.91 -20.58 -6.67
CA THR A 30 -27.18 -21.16 -7.99
C THR A 30 -25.97 -21.05 -8.90
N ARG A 31 -25.34 -19.87 -8.93
CA ARG A 31 -24.13 -19.62 -9.70
C ARG A 31 -22.95 -20.47 -9.24
N LEU A 32 -22.78 -20.65 -7.93
CA LEU A 32 -21.74 -21.50 -7.36
C LEU A 32 -21.93 -22.96 -7.79
N THR A 33 -23.15 -23.51 -7.65
CA THR A 33 -23.46 -24.88 -8.07
C THR A 33 -23.16 -25.11 -9.55
N TYR A 34 -23.57 -24.18 -10.42
CA TYR A 34 -23.26 -24.25 -11.85
C TYR A 34 -21.75 -24.24 -12.12
N THR A 35 -21.01 -23.36 -11.44
CA THR A 35 -19.56 -23.20 -11.64
C THR A 35 -18.80 -24.43 -11.17
N LEU A 36 -19.14 -24.99 -10.01
CA LEU A 36 -18.57 -26.24 -9.49
C LEU A 36 -18.83 -27.42 -10.43
N LYS A 37 -20.04 -27.52 -10.99
CA LYS A 37 -20.35 -28.57 -11.97
C LYS A 37 -19.47 -28.47 -13.22
N LYS A 38 -19.22 -27.24 -13.69
CA LYS A 38 -18.37 -26.99 -14.86
C LYS A 38 -16.91 -27.31 -14.56
N LEU A 39 -16.40 -26.93 -13.39
CA LEU A 39 -15.03 -27.26 -12.96
C LEU A 39 -14.81 -28.78 -12.91
N ASN A 40 -15.71 -29.50 -12.23
CA ASN A 40 -15.68 -30.96 -12.14
C ASN A 40 -15.74 -31.67 -13.51
N GLN A 41 -16.30 -31.03 -14.54
CA GLN A 41 -16.32 -31.59 -15.89
C GLN A 41 -14.93 -31.57 -16.52
N TYR A 42 -14.14 -30.52 -16.32
CA TYR A 42 -12.77 -30.44 -16.83
C TYR A 42 -11.83 -31.41 -16.11
N GLU A 43 -11.99 -31.57 -14.80
CA GLU A 43 -11.19 -32.53 -14.02
C GLU A 43 -11.45 -33.99 -14.41
N ARG A 44 -12.66 -34.33 -14.86
CA ARG A 44 -13.02 -35.71 -15.28
C ARG A 44 -12.68 -36.04 -16.73
N ASN A 45 -12.60 -35.04 -17.61
CA ASN A 45 -12.33 -35.27 -19.04
C ASN A 45 -10.86 -35.61 -19.34
N VAL A 46 -9.95 -35.48 -18.37
CA VAL A 46 -8.53 -35.82 -18.53
C VAL A 46 -8.30 -37.34 -18.69
N ASP A 47 -9.24 -38.19 -18.24
CA ASP A 47 -9.05 -39.65 -18.21
C ASP A 47 -9.46 -40.40 -19.49
N CYS A 48 -10.03 -39.77 -20.53
CA CYS A 48 -10.77 -40.52 -21.57
C CYS A 48 -10.26 -40.51 -23.02
N ASP A 49 -9.25 -39.74 -23.43
CA ASP A 49 -8.87 -39.66 -24.86
C ASP A 49 -7.37 -39.87 -25.14
N THR A 50 -6.83 -41.02 -24.76
CA THR A 50 -5.56 -41.55 -25.31
C THR A 50 -5.81 -42.71 -26.28
N ASN A 51 -6.61 -42.48 -27.31
CA ASN A 51 -6.58 -43.31 -28.53
C ASN A 51 -5.96 -42.49 -29.67
N VAL A 52 -4.64 -42.31 -29.61
CA VAL A 52 -3.91 -41.91 -30.82
C VAL A 52 -3.94 -43.12 -31.74
N ALA A 53 -4.69 -42.98 -32.84
CA ALA A 53 -4.77 -43.96 -33.91
C ALA A 53 -3.36 -44.43 -34.28
N GLN A 54 -3.08 -45.71 -34.04
CA GLN A 54 -1.93 -46.39 -34.61
C GLN A 54 -2.00 -46.22 -36.13
N LEU A 55 -1.06 -45.46 -36.68
CA LEU A 55 -0.83 -45.43 -38.11
C LEU A 55 -0.30 -46.81 -38.52
N ASP A 56 -1.20 -47.63 -39.02
CA ASP A 56 -0.89 -48.90 -39.66
C ASP A 56 0.13 -48.68 -40.77
N ALA A 57 1.28 -49.34 -40.64
CA ALA A 57 2.19 -49.58 -41.74
C ALA A 57 2.48 -51.09 -41.78
N GLU A 58 1.52 -51.86 -42.29
CA GLU A 58 1.80 -53.19 -42.83
C GLU A 58 2.69 -53.02 -44.07
N GLY A 59 3.97 -53.35 -43.90
CA GLY A 59 4.94 -53.46 -44.98
C GLY A 59 5.92 -54.57 -44.67
N ILE A 60 5.73 -55.73 -45.30
CA ILE A 60 6.66 -56.86 -45.26
C ILE A 60 8.00 -56.39 -45.86
N PHE A 61 9.01 -56.16 -45.02
CA PHE A 61 10.38 -55.89 -45.45
C PHE A 61 11.35 -56.92 -44.87
N THR A 62 11.64 -57.93 -45.69
CA THR A 62 12.83 -58.78 -45.54
C THR A 62 14.01 -58.13 -46.25
N GLN A 63 14.68 -57.16 -45.60
CA GLN A 63 16.10 -56.84 -45.79
C GLN A 63 16.51 -55.77 -44.79
N LYS A 64 17.74 -55.84 -44.28
CA LYS A 64 18.32 -54.90 -43.32
C LYS A 64 18.64 -53.59 -44.07
N GLU A 65 17.61 -52.80 -44.36
CA GLU A 65 17.77 -51.46 -44.96
C GLU A 65 18.45 -50.55 -43.95
N VAL A 66 19.68 -50.16 -44.25
CA VAL A 66 20.41 -49.13 -43.52
C VAL A 66 19.80 -47.79 -43.91
N LEU A 67 19.18 -47.11 -42.95
CA LEU A 67 18.65 -45.75 -43.12
C LEU A 67 19.76 -44.82 -43.65
N SER A 68 19.44 -44.04 -44.68
CA SER A 68 20.35 -43.01 -45.20
C SER A 68 20.75 -42.04 -44.10
N GLN A 69 22.04 -41.69 -44.00
CA GLN A 69 22.58 -40.83 -42.94
C GLN A 69 21.87 -39.47 -42.83
N ASN A 70 21.41 -38.92 -43.96
CA ASN A 70 20.61 -37.70 -44.00
C ASN A 70 19.20 -37.90 -43.41
N VAL A 71 18.59 -39.07 -43.59
CA VAL A 71 17.29 -39.40 -42.98
C VAL A 71 17.45 -39.58 -41.47
N GLU A 72 18.54 -40.20 -41.02
CA GLU A 72 18.84 -40.37 -39.60
C GLU A 72 19.08 -39.02 -38.88
N GLU A 73 19.83 -38.11 -39.50
CA GLU A 73 20.05 -36.75 -38.99
C GLU A 73 18.75 -35.93 -38.93
N ASN A 74 17.89 -36.02 -39.94
CA ASN A 74 16.58 -35.36 -39.92
C ASN A 74 15.67 -35.91 -38.83
N ILE A 75 15.61 -37.23 -38.65
CA ILE A 75 14.82 -37.87 -37.57
C ILE A 75 15.36 -37.43 -36.20
N LYS A 76 16.68 -37.38 -36.00
CA LYS A 76 17.28 -36.86 -34.76
C LYS A 76 16.93 -35.39 -34.50
N GLY A 77 16.96 -34.55 -35.54
CA GLY A 77 16.54 -33.15 -35.46
C GLY A 77 15.06 -32.98 -35.09
N ILE A 78 14.18 -33.83 -35.64
CA ILE A 78 12.75 -33.87 -35.28
C ILE A 78 12.58 -34.29 -33.82
N ILE A 79 13.25 -35.36 -33.39
CA ILE A 79 13.18 -35.85 -31.99
C ILE A 79 13.61 -34.74 -31.03
N GLN A 80 14.71 -34.05 -31.31
CA GLN A 80 15.20 -32.95 -30.48
C GLN A 80 14.23 -31.78 -30.44
N SER A 81 13.67 -31.39 -31.58
CA SER A 81 12.65 -30.32 -31.64
C SER A 81 11.38 -30.67 -30.84
N VAL A 82 10.95 -31.94 -30.91
CA VAL A 82 9.80 -32.43 -30.13
C VAL A 82 10.12 -32.48 -28.63
N GLN A 83 11.33 -32.89 -28.24
CA GLN A 83 11.76 -32.87 -26.84
C GLN A 83 11.82 -31.45 -26.27
N GLU A 84 12.33 -30.48 -27.04
CA GLU A 84 12.31 -29.06 -26.66
C GLU A 84 10.89 -28.52 -26.53
N TYR A 85 9.98 -28.95 -27.42
CA TYR A 85 8.57 -28.58 -27.34
C TYR A 85 7.88 -29.17 -26.10
N ILE A 86 8.10 -30.46 -25.80
CA ILE A 86 7.60 -31.11 -24.56
C ILE A 86 8.10 -30.34 -23.33
N THR A 87 9.40 -30.01 -23.30
CA THR A 87 9.99 -29.25 -22.18
C THR A 87 9.28 -27.90 -22.01
N LYS A 88 8.98 -27.18 -23.10
CA LYS A 88 8.22 -25.92 -23.05
C LYS A 88 6.79 -26.13 -22.53
N LEU A 89 6.12 -27.21 -22.92
CA LEU A 89 4.78 -27.55 -22.42
C LEU A 89 4.81 -27.91 -20.93
N ASP A 90 5.81 -28.64 -20.46
CA ASP A 90 5.97 -28.96 -19.03
C ASP A 90 6.18 -27.69 -18.20
N TYR A 91 6.94 -26.72 -18.70
CA TYR A 91 7.04 -25.41 -18.08
C TYR A 91 5.70 -24.69 -18.02
N GLN A 92 4.91 -24.72 -19.10
CA GLN A 92 3.57 -24.12 -19.11
C GLN A 92 2.60 -24.80 -18.13
N LEU A 93 2.64 -26.13 -18.00
CA LEU A 93 1.84 -26.86 -17.01
C LEU A 93 2.20 -26.44 -15.58
N LYS A 94 3.50 -26.32 -15.28
CA LYS A 94 3.96 -25.84 -13.98
C LYS A 94 3.50 -24.41 -13.68
N ASP A 95 3.49 -23.53 -14.68
CA ASP A 95 2.96 -22.17 -14.53
C ASP A 95 1.45 -22.16 -14.25
N LEU A 96 0.69 -23.09 -14.84
CA LEU A 96 -0.73 -23.28 -14.54
C LEU A 96 -0.95 -23.80 -13.11
N ASP A 97 -0.18 -24.80 -12.67
CA ASP A 97 -0.25 -25.31 -11.29
C ASP A 97 0.02 -24.19 -10.27
N ASN A 98 1.01 -23.34 -10.55
CA ASN A 98 1.31 -22.17 -9.72
C ASN A 98 0.15 -21.16 -9.72
N ALA A 99 -0.49 -20.94 -10.86
CA ALA A 99 -1.64 -20.03 -10.98
C ALA A 99 -2.86 -20.54 -10.19
N ASP A 100 -3.14 -21.84 -10.26
CA ASP A 100 -4.21 -22.48 -9.47
C ASP A 100 -3.95 -22.34 -7.97
N GLN A 101 -2.73 -22.63 -7.53
CA GLN A 101 -2.36 -22.46 -6.11
C GLN A 101 -2.46 -20.99 -5.67
N GLN A 102 -2.14 -20.03 -6.55
CA GLN A 102 -2.32 -18.61 -6.25
C GLN A 102 -3.80 -18.23 -6.08
N ILE A 103 -4.69 -18.75 -6.93
CA ILE A 103 -6.14 -18.51 -6.83
C ILE A 103 -6.67 -19.01 -5.49
N GLU A 104 -6.34 -20.24 -5.11
CA GLU A 104 -6.76 -20.83 -3.82
C GLU A 104 -6.24 -20.03 -2.62
N ASN A 105 -4.96 -19.68 -2.63
CA ASN A 105 -4.36 -18.87 -1.57
C ASN A 105 -4.98 -17.46 -1.47
N ASN A 106 -5.28 -16.83 -2.61
CA ASN A 106 -5.97 -15.53 -2.66
C ASN A 106 -7.39 -15.64 -2.12
N MET A 107 -8.11 -16.72 -2.44
CA MET A 107 -9.45 -16.99 -1.92
C MET A 107 -9.43 -17.15 -0.40
N MET A 108 -8.56 -18.01 0.13
CA MET A 108 -8.45 -18.24 1.58
C MET A 108 -8.14 -16.94 2.35
N ARG A 109 -7.23 -16.11 1.83
CA ARG A 109 -6.94 -14.79 2.41
C ARG A 109 -8.15 -13.88 2.37
N THR A 110 -8.84 -13.80 1.23
CA THR A 110 -10.04 -12.97 1.07
C THR A 110 -11.14 -13.39 2.06
N LEU A 111 -11.35 -14.69 2.27
CA LEU A 111 -12.32 -15.20 3.25
C LEU A 111 -11.94 -14.77 4.68
N LYS A 112 -10.66 -14.92 5.05
CA LYS A 112 -10.16 -14.47 6.36
C LYS A 112 -10.31 -12.96 6.56
N ASP A 113 -10.06 -12.17 5.52
CA ASP A 113 -10.20 -10.70 5.57
C ASP A 113 -11.67 -10.28 5.72
N ILE A 114 -12.60 -10.96 5.03
CA ILE A 114 -14.05 -10.78 5.22
C ILE A 114 -14.42 -11.07 6.67
N ASP A 115 -14.09 -12.25 7.18
CA ASP A 115 -14.45 -12.66 8.54
C ASP A 115 -13.84 -11.72 9.58
N GLY A 116 -12.55 -11.37 9.44
CA GLY A 116 -11.86 -10.45 10.34
C GLY A 116 -12.46 -9.04 10.33
N THR A 117 -12.82 -8.51 9.16
CA THR A 117 -13.41 -7.17 9.03
C THR A 117 -14.80 -7.11 9.68
N PHE A 118 -15.67 -8.08 9.38
CA PHE A 118 -17.02 -8.10 9.95
C PHE A 118 -17.02 -8.45 11.45
N GLN A 119 -16.06 -9.26 11.92
CA GLN A 119 -15.89 -9.51 13.34
C GLN A 119 -15.42 -8.25 14.09
N SER A 120 -14.43 -7.52 13.55
CA SER A 120 -13.99 -6.25 14.14
C SER A 120 -15.13 -5.24 14.22
N LEU A 121 -15.91 -5.08 13.14
CA LEU A 121 -17.08 -4.20 13.14
C LEU A 121 -18.12 -4.62 14.17
N LEU A 122 -18.38 -5.93 14.30
CA LEU A 122 -19.30 -6.45 15.29
C LEU A 122 -18.84 -6.11 16.71
N ASP A 123 -17.55 -6.30 16.99
CA ASP A 123 -16.96 -6.01 18.30
C ASP A 123 -17.04 -4.51 18.62
N ASP A 124 -16.70 -3.64 17.67
CA ASP A 124 -16.75 -2.18 17.82
C ASP A 124 -18.18 -1.67 18.07
N VAL A 125 -19.15 -2.14 17.27
CA VAL A 125 -20.56 -1.78 17.43
C VAL A 125 -21.10 -2.30 18.77
N CYS A 126 -20.75 -3.53 19.16
CA CYS A 126 -21.15 -4.09 20.46
C CYS A 126 -20.57 -3.31 21.63
N TYR A 127 -19.31 -2.87 21.51
CA TYR A 127 -18.67 -2.04 22.52
C TYR A 127 -19.41 -0.72 22.68
N GLU A 128 -19.66 0.02 21.60
CA GLU A 128 -20.35 1.33 21.68
C GLU A 128 -21.81 1.20 22.17
N ILE A 129 -22.54 0.16 21.78
CA ILE A 129 -23.88 -0.12 22.31
C ILE A 129 -23.85 -0.37 23.82
N ASN A 130 -22.92 -1.20 24.29
CA ASN A 130 -22.82 -1.53 25.71
C ASN A 130 -22.39 -0.32 26.53
N LYS A 131 -21.41 0.45 26.04
CA LYS A 131 -20.96 1.71 26.66
C LYS A 131 -22.12 2.68 26.81
N ARG A 132 -22.87 2.95 25.74
CA ARG A 132 -24.03 3.86 25.81
C ARG A 132 -25.10 3.36 26.78
N ARG A 133 -25.33 2.04 26.83
CA ARG A 133 -26.27 1.44 27.79
C ARG A 133 -25.81 1.64 29.23
N GLU A 134 -24.53 1.47 29.51
CA GLU A 134 -23.98 1.68 30.86
C GLU A 134 -24.10 3.14 31.29
N GLU A 135 -23.78 4.09 30.39
CA GLU A 135 -23.98 5.52 30.63
C GLU A 135 -25.43 5.86 31.02
N LEU A 136 -26.40 5.37 30.25
CA LEU A 136 -27.83 5.61 30.51
C LEU A 136 -28.29 5.02 31.86
N ILE A 137 -27.77 3.85 32.24
CA ILE A 137 -28.08 3.24 33.54
C ILE A 137 -27.45 4.05 34.68
N LEU A 138 -26.21 4.52 34.51
CA LEU A 138 -25.54 5.37 35.49
C LEU A 138 -26.28 6.70 35.66
N GLU A 139 -26.66 7.35 34.56
CA GLU A 139 -27.45 8.59 34.56
C GLU A 139 -28.78 8.40 35.30
N THR A 140 -29.48 7.29 35.03
CA THR A 140 -30.72 6.91 35.74
C THR A 140 -30.49 6.76 37.25
N GLU A 141 -29.41 6.08 37.68
CA GLU A 141 -29.09 5.92 39.10
C GLU A 141 -28.68 7.25 39.74
N ILE A 142 -27.94 8.11 39.04
CA ILE A 142 -27.58 9.45 39.52
C ILE A 142 -28.85 10.26 39.78
N HIS A 143 -29.75 10.38 38.78
CA HIS A 143 -30.99 11.14 38.92
C HIS A 143 -31.88 10.61 40.03
N LYS A 144 -31.93 9.29 40.23
CA LYS A 144 -32.63 8.68 41.38
C LYS A 144 -32.04 9.15 42.70
N HIS A 145 -30.72 9.14 42.86
CA HIS A 145 -30.10 9.57 44.12
C HIS A 145 -30.25 11.07 44.34
N GLU A 146 -30.05 11.89 43.31
CA GLU A 146 -30.27 13.34 43.35
C GLU A 146 -31.70 13.69 43.77
N SER A 147 -32.70 12.98 43.22
CA SER A 147 -34.12 13.17 43.57
C SER A 147 -34.43 12.72 45.00
N LEU A 148 -33.75 11.68 45.50
CA LEU A 148 -33.98 11.15 46.85
C LEU A 148 -33.33 11.98 47.96
N ILE A 149 -32.24 12.71 47.69
CA ILE A 149 -31.53 13.53 48.68
C ILE A 149 -32.46 14.52 49.41
N PRO A 150 -33.19 15.42 48.72
CA PRO A 150 -34.04 16.40 49.39
C PRO A 150 -35.20 15.73 50.13
N LEU A 151 -35.77 14.64 49.58
CA LEU A 151 -36.84 13.89 50.24
C LEU A 151 -36.37 13.23 51.55
N ARG A 152 -35.16 12.66 51.55
CA ARG A 152 -34.55 12.07 52.76
C ARG A 152 -34.14 13.14 53.78
N ALA A 153 -33.78 14.35 53.34
CA ALA A 153 -33.52 15.48 54.23
C ALA A 153 -34.82 15.98 54.88
N CYS A 154 -35.87 16.17 54.09
CA CYS A 154 -37.21 16.54 54.56
C CYS A 154 -37.76 15.52 55.57
N ARG A 155 -37.63 14.21 55.27
CA ARG A 155 -38.01 13.14 56.22
C ARG A 155 -37.30 13.28 57.56
N ARG A 156 -35.98 13.51 57.57
CA ARG A 156 -35.19 13.66 58.80
C ARG A 156 -35.63 14.88 59.60
N GLU A 157 -35.96 15.99 58.93
CA GLU A 157 -36.50 17.17 59.60
C GLU A 157 -37.86 16.87 60.25
N VAL A 158 -38.77 16.21 59.53
CA VAL A 158 -40.07 15.79 60.08
C VAL A 158 -39.89 14.86 61.30
N GLU A 159 -39.02 13.86 61.19
CA GLU A 159 -38.70 12.93 62.29
C GLU A 159 -38.11 13.67 63.51
N ALA A 160 -37.24 14.67 63.29
CA ALA A 160 -36.66 15.48 64.36
C ALA A 160 -37.72 16.35 65.06
N GLN A 161 -38.65 16.95 64.30
CA GLN A 161 -39.77 17.71 64.86
C GLN A 161 -40.70 16.82 65.69
N ILE A 162 -41.00 15.60 65.22
CA ILE A 162 -41.77 14.60 65.97
C ILE A 162 -41.06 14.25 67.28
N GLN A 163 -39.75 13.96 67.24
CA GLN A 163 -38.99 13.61 68.43
C GLN A 163 -38.91 14.77 69.44
N ASN A 164 -38.76 16.01 68.95
CA ASN A 164 -38.77 17.20 69.80
C ASN A 164 -40.13 17.36 70.50
N ALA A 165 -41.24 17.23 69.76
CA ALA A 165 -42.58 17.28 70.33
C ALA A 165 -42.80 16.18 71.39
N GLN A 166 -42.38 14.95 71.12
CA GLN A 166 -42.45 13.84 72.07
C GLN A 166 -41.62 14.09 73.35
N ASN A 167 -40.42 14.65 73.21
CA ASN A 167 -39.58 15.02 74.35
C ASN A 167 -40.24 16.09 75.22
N ILE A 168 -40.86 17.10 74.61
CA ILE A 168 -41.59 18.17 75.32
C ILE A 168 -42.78 17.58 76.08
N ILE A 169 -43.56 16.68 75.45
CA ILE A 169 -44.66 15.96 76.11
C ILE A 169 -44.13 15.19 77.32
N SER A 170 -43.12 14.36 77.13
CA SER A 170 -42.55 13.53 78.21
C SER A 170 -42.00 14.37 79.38
N MET A 171 -41.29 15.46 79.09
CA MET A 171 -40.79 16.38 80.12
C MET A 171 -41.93 17.06 80.88
N SER A 172 -43.00 17.44 80.18
CA SER A 172 -44.17 18.10 80.77
C SER A 172 -44.96 17.12 81.65
N GLU A 173 -45.24 15.93 81.15
CA GLU A 173 -45.90 14.86 81.91
C GLU A 173 -45.11 14.46 83.16
N ASN A 174 -43.78 14.38 83.07
CA ASN A 174 -42.93 14.07 84.22
C ASN A 174 -43.04 15.13 85.32
N MET A 175 -43.09 16.42 84.96
CA MET A 175 -43.33 17.52 85.90
C MET A 175 -44.72 17.46 86.54
N LEU A 176 -45.75 17.12 85.76
CA LEU A 176 -47.12 16.97 86.26
C LEU A 176 -47.26 15.79 87.23
N GLN A 177 -46.62 14.66 86.95
CA GLN A 177 -46.62 13.49 87.82
C GLN A 177 -45.81 13.68 89.12
N HIS A 178 -44.83 14.59 89.11
CA HIS A 178 -43.97 14.85 90.28
C HIS A 178 -43.90 16.36 90.63
N PRO A 179 -45.00 17.01 91.06
CA PRO A 179 -45.06 18.46 91.26
C PRO A 179 -44.03 18.99 92.26
N HIS A 180 -43.68 18.18 93.25
CA HIS A 180 -42.68 18.53 94.28
C HIS A 180 -41.25 18.70 93.71
N ARG A 181 -40.97 18.25 92.48
CA ARG A 181 -39.67 18.40 91.81
C ARG A 181 -39.62 19.62 90.86
N TYR A 182 -40.56 20.57 91.01
CA TYR A 182 -40.62 21.76 90.19
C TYR A 182 -39.31 22.56 90.19
N ASN A 183 -38.88 23.00 89.00
CA ASN A 183 -37.70 23.83 88.81
C ASN A 183 -37.98 24.86 87.71
N ALA A 184 -37.98 26.15 88.07
CA ALA A 184 -38.28 27.25 87.17
C ALA A 184 -37.37 27.30 85.93
N ASN A 185 -36.10 26.89 86.05
CA ASN A 185 -35.17 26.82 84.91
C ASN A 185 -35.57 25.70 83.93
N ARG A 186 -35.96 24.52 84.44
CA ARG A 186 -36.46 23.43 83.58
C ARG A 186 -37.79 23.80 82.93
N PHE A 187 -38.67 24.46 83.67
CA PHE A 187 -39.94 24.94 83.13
C PHE A 187 -39.72 25.99 82.04
N GLY A 188 -38.80 26.94 82.26
CA GLY A 188 -38.40 27.91 81.23
C GLY A 188 -37.83 27.27 79.96
N LYS A 189 -37.09 26.15 80.08
CA LYS A 189 -36.64 25.37 78.92
C LYS A 189 -37.78 24.70 78.15
N ILE A 190 -38.79 24.18 78.84
CA ILE A 190 -39.99 23.62 78.20
C ILE A 190 -40.74 24.73 77.46
N ILE A 191 -40.94 25.88 78.09
CA ILE A 191 -41.62 27.02 77.46
C ILE A 191 -40.86 27.51 76.22
N ALA A 192 -39.53 27.66 76.32
CA ALA A 192 -38.69 28.04 75.19
C ALA A 192 -38.79 27.03 74.03
N ALA A 193 -38.68 25.72 74.32
CA ALA A 193 -38.81 24.68 73.30
C ALA A 193 -40.24 24.60 72.72
N SER A 194 -41.27 24.93 73.51
CA SER A 194 -42.66 24.95 73.06
C SER A 194 -42.97 26.10 72.10
N ASN A 195 -42.25 27.22 72.20
CA ASN A 195 -42.41 28.35 71.29
C ASN A 195 -41.94 28.04 69.86
N ASP A 196 -41.07 27.03 69.70
CA ASP A 196 -40.59 26.56 68.40
C ASP A 196 -41.52 25.51 67.76
N ILE A 197 -42.57 25.06 68.47
CA ILE A 197 -43.58 24.12 67.95
C ILE A 197 -44.54 24.87 67.00
N GLY A 198 -44.74 24.33 65.80
CA GLY A 198 -45.76 24.80 64.85
C GLY A 198 -45.28 25.03 63.42
N ARG A 199 -43.97 24.89 63.16
CA ARG A 199 -43.41 24.94 61.80
C ARG A 199 -43.43 23.55 61.17
N ILE A 200 -44.52 23.22 60.48
CA ILE A 200 -44.61 21.98 59.70
C ILE A 200 -43.81 22.18 58.40
N PRO A 201 -42.76 21.39 58.13
CA PRO A 201 -42.04 21.49 56.86
C PRO A 201 -42.95 21.07 55.71
N ALA A 202 -42.93 21.81 54.61
CA ALA A 202 -43.68 21.47 53.41
C ALA A 202 -43.10 20.22 52.74
N VAL A 203 -43.96 19.28 52.39
CA VAL A 203 -43.60 18.05 51.66
C VAL A 203 -44.09 18.21 50.22
N PRO A 204 -43.25 17.96 49.21
CA PRO A 204 -43.64 18.11 47.81
C PRO A 204 -44.78 17.16 47.42
N TYR A 205 -45.64 17.61 46.52
CA TYR A 205 -46.73 16.80 45.96
C TYR A 205 -46.21 15.79 44.94
N SER A 206 -46.99 14.74 44.65
CA SER A 206 -46.57 13.69 43.70
C SER A 206 -46.26 14.22 42.30
N GLU A 207 -46.91 15.30 41.89
CA GLU A 207 -46.73 15.97 40.59
C GLU A 207 -45.41 16.76 40.52
N GLU A 208 -44.86 17.15 41.66
CA GLU A 208 -43.60 17.89 41.80
C GLU A 208 -42.40 16.94 41.88
N LEU A 209 -42.63 15.63 41.89
CA LEU A 209 -41.58 14.62 41.94
C LEU A 209 -41.02 14.32 40.54
N PRO A 210 -39.69 14.19 40.39
CA PRO A 210 -39.09 13.81 39.12
C PRO A 210 -39.58 12.45 38.62
N ASN A 211 -39.96 12.37 37.34
CA ASN A 211 -40.30 11.12 36.66
C ASN A 211 -39.16 10.69 35.72
N ILE A 212 -38.40 9.66 36.10
CA ILE A 212 -37.26 9.18 35.32
C ILE A 212 -37.77 8.21 34.24
N ASN A 213 -37.73 8.65 32.98
CA ASN A 213 -38.19 7.88 31.83
C ASN A 213 -37.05 7.62 30.84
N PHE A 214 -37.14 6.49 30.14
CA PHE A 214 -36.28 6.19 29.00
C PHE A 214 -37.05 6.38 27.69
N ASP A 215 -36.70 7.44 26.96
CA ASP A 215 -37.24 7.70 25.62
C ASP A 215 -36.60 6.72 24.62
N ARG A 216 -37.45 5.88 24.03
CA ARG A 216 -36.99 4.89 23.06
C ARG A 216 -36.59 5.60 21.77
N PRO A 217 -35.44 5.25 21.16
CA PRO A 217 -35.05 5.82 19.88
C PRO A 217 -36.07 5.45 18.78
N LEU A 218 -36.18 6.34 17.79
CA LEU A 218 -37.02 6.12 16.60
C LEU A 218 -36.54 4.88 15.84
N ASN A 219 -37.49 4.15 15.24
CA ASN A 219 -37.18 2.96 14.42
C ASN A 219 -36.30 3.29 13.20
N SER A 220 -36.33 4.52 12.70
CA SER A 220 -35.54 4.98 11.55
C SER A 220 -34.03 4.84 11.76
N CYS A 221 -33.53 5.10 12.98
CA CYS A 221 -32.10 4.95 13.28
C CYS A 221 -31.64 3.50 13.16
N LYS A 222 -32.50 2.55 13.54
CA LYS A 222 -32.20 1.11 13.39
C LYS A 222 -32.16 0.71 11.91
N GLU A 223 -33.10 1.21 11.12
CA GLU A 223 -33.17 0.94 9.68
C GLU A 223 -31.94 1.47 8.94
N GLU A 224 -31.49 2.69 9.27
CA GLU A 224 -30.28 3.29 8.71
C GLU A 224 -29.02 2.44 8.99
N ILE A 225 -28.84 1.96 10.22
CA ILE A 225 -27.71 1.09 10.58
C ILE A 225 -27.74 -0.21 9.76
N ILE A 226 -28.92 -0.83 9.60
CA ILE A 226 -29.09 -2.05 8.81
C ILE A 226 -28.76 -1.79 7.33
N GLU A 227 -29.23 -0.67 6.78
CA GLU A 227 -28.97 -0.28 5.40
C GLU A 227 -27.48 -0.07 5.15
N GLN A 228 -26.77 0.63 6.05
CA GLN A 228 -25.33 0.82 5.93
C GLN A 228 -24.56 -0.50 5.96
N ILE A 229 -24.90 -1.40 6.90
CA ILE A 229 -24.29 -2.74 6.98
C ILE A 229 -24.50 -3.51 5.67
N SER A 230 -25.67 -3.39 5.03
CA SER A 230 -25.98 -4.09 3.78
C SER A 230 -25.11 -3.66 2.58
N LYS A 231 -24.51 -2.47 2.65
CA LYS A 231 -23.66 -1.88 1.60
C LYS A 231 -22.16 -2.06 1.85
N LEU A 232 -21.77 -2.64 3.00
CA LEU A 232 -20.36 -2.79 3.37
C LEU A 232 -19.67 -3.89 2.57
N GLY A 233 -18.50 -3.53 2.02
CA GLY A 233 -17.62 -4.45 1.32
C GLY A 233 -18.10 -4.83 -0.09
N CYS A 234 -17.16 -5.24 -0.92
CA CYS A 234 -17.45 -5.81 -2.23
C CYS A 234 -16.38 -6.86 -2.60
N ILE A 235 -16.77 -7.83 -3.43
CA ILE A 235 -15.83 -8.82 -3.97
C ILE A 235 -15.51 -8.44 -5.41
N SER A 236 -14.26 -8.05 -5.65
CA SER A 236 -13.75 -7.83 -7.00
C SER A 236 -13.00 -9.07 -7.50
N ARG A 237 -13.10 -9.32 -8.81
CA ARG A 237 -12.36 -10.40 -9.50
C ARG A 237 -10.99 -9.95 -9.98
N THR A 238 -10.81 -8.64 -10.08
CA THR A 238 -9.59 -8.03 -10.60
C THR A 238 -9.10 -7.02 -9.59
N VAL A 239 -7.79 -7.03 -9.35
CA VAL A 239 -7.16 -5.90 -8.68
C VAL A 239 -7.26 -4.66 -9.59
N PRO A 240 -7.16 -3.43 -9.06
CA PRO A 240 -7.26 -2.24 -9.90
C PRO A 240 -6.06 -2.01 -10.83
N VAL A 241 -4.88 -2.52 -10.48
CA VAL A 241 -3.63 -2.31 -11.23
C VAL A 241 -2.75 -3.56 -11.24
N GLN A 242 -2.10 -3.85 -12.37
CA GLN A 242 -1.17 -4.98 -12.53
C GLN A 242 0.10 -4.59 -13.27
N ILE A 243 1.24 -5.15 -12.83
CA ILE A 243 2.52 -5.05 -13.54
C ILE A 243 2.39 -5.83 -14.86
N THR A 244 2.73 -5.18 -15.96
CA THR A 244 2.65 -5.75 -17.32
C THR A 244 3.99 -6.19 -17.85
N ASN A 245 5.04 -5.44 -17.53
CA ASN A 245 6.37 -5.71 -18.04
C ASN A 245 7.45 -5.26 -17.05
N ILE A 246 8.52 -6.05 -16.96
CA ILE A 246 9.71 -5.73 -16.19
C ILE A 246 10.90 -5.95 -17.13
N GLU A 247 11.64 -4.88 -17.43
CA GLU A 247 12.81 -4.93 -18.30
C GLU A 247 14.07 -4.65 -17.48
N GLU A 248 15.10 -5.49 -17.64
CA GLU A 248 16.37 -5.34 -16.91
C GLU A 248 17.12 -4.07 -17.32
N ARG A 249 17.72 -3.39 -16.35
CA ARG A 249 18.56 -2.21 -16.55
C ARG A 249 19.85 -2.31 -15.73
N PRO A 250 20.90 -1.55 -16.08
CA PRO A 250 22.14 -1.48 -15.30
C PRO A 250 21.86 -1.20 -13.82
N ALA A 251 22.09 -2.21 -12.96
CA ALA A 251 21.76 -2.19 -11.52
C ALA A 251 20.34 -1.70 -11.19
N GLY A 252 19.36 -2.03 -12.04
CA GLY A 252 17.98 -1.59 -11.87
C GLY A 252 16.99 -2.36 -12.74
N LEU A 253 15.73 -1.93 -12.69
CA LEU A 253 14.62 -2.49 -13.45
C LEU A 253 13.73 -1.35 -13.97
N PHE A 254 13.22 -1.50 -15.18
CA PHE A 254 12.17 -0.66 -15.73
C PHE A 254 10.83 -1.40 -15.65
N VAL A 255 9.92 -0.88 -14.83
CA VAL A 255 8.66 -1.52 -14.49
C VAL A 255 7.53 -0.77 -15.16
N LYS A 256 6.65 -1.48 -15.86
CA LYS A 256 5.41 -0.94 -16.47
C LYS A 256 4.21 -1.63 -15.85
N TRP A 257 3.12 -0.89 -15.70
CA TRP A 257 1.85 -1.42 -15.23
C TRP A 257 0.68 -0.81 -16.01
N HIS A 258 -0.49 -1.39 -15.84
CA HIS A 258 -1.73 -0.89 -16.40
C HIS A 258 -2.88 -1.00 -15.40
N ILE A 259 -3.87 -0.14 -15.56
CA ILE A 259 -5.12 -0.19 -14.82
C ILE A 259 -5.97 -1.32 -15.42
N THR A 260 -6.36 -2.28 -14.59
CA THR A 260 -7.18 -3.44 -14.96
C THR A 260 -8.66 -3.25 -14.64
N ASN A 261 -9.00 -2.38 -13.68
CA ASN A 261 -10.39 -2.03 -13.38
C ASN A 261 -10.75 -0.68 -14.02
N PRO A 262 -11.68 -0.63 -15.00
CA PRO A 262 -12.13 0.59 -15.66
C PRO A 262 -12.62 1.69 -14.71
N GLU A 263 -13.14 1.34 -13.53
CA GLU A 263 -13.59 2.30 -12.52
C GLU A 263 -12.48 3.27 -12.09
N TYR A 264 -11.22 2.88 -12.23
CA TYR A 264 -10.06 3.66 -11.81
C TYR A 264 -9.42 4.46 -12.97
N THR A 265 -9.96 4.38 -14.18
CA THR A 265 -9.39 5.04 -15.38
C THR A 265 -9.76 6.53 -15.52
N ALA A 266 -10.76 7.00 -14.77
CA ALA A 266 -11.36 8.32 -14.96
C ALA A 266 -10.69 9.46 -14.16
N GLU A 267 -9.90 9.13 -13.13
CA GLU A 267 -9.27 10.11 -12.23
C GLU A 267 -7.75 10.04 -12.32
N GLU A 268 -7.04 11.15 -12.04
CA GLU A 268 -5.58 11.16 -11.90
C GLU A 268 -5.17 10.30 -10.70
N GLN A 269 -4.86 9.03 -10.99
CA GLN A 269 -4.42 8.08 -9.97
C GLN A 269 -2.97 8.33 -9.60
N THR A 270 -2.66 8.26 -8.30
CA THR A 270 -1.28 8.14 -7.84
C THR A 270 -0.96 6.67 -7.62
N PHE A 271 0.05 6.15 -8.32
CA PHE A 271 0.56 4.80 -8.16
C PHE A 271 1.70 4.77 -7.15
N VAL A 272 1.75 3.69 -6.38
CA VAL A 272 2.83 3.39 -5.44
C VAL A 272 3.44 2.06 -5.83
N VAL A 273 4.73 2.06 -6.15
CA VAL A 273 5.51 0.83 -6.37
C VAL A 273 6.32 0.54 -5.13
N GLU A 274 6.21 -0.70 -4.67
CA GLU A 274 6.86 -1.21 -3.48
C GLU A 274 7.82 -2.34 -3.87
N LYS A 275 8.98 -2.41 -3.20
CA LYS A 275 10.04 -3.38 -3.44
C LYS A 275 10.41 -4.07 -2.13
N ALA A 276 10.64 -5.37 -2.15
CA ALA A 276 11.33 -6.10 -1.09
C ALA A 276 12.59 -6.78 -1.66
N ASN A 277 13.65 -6.88 -0.86
CA ASN A 277 14.83 -7.64 -1.24
C ASN A 277 14.58 -9.13 -0.97
N GLY A 278 14.97 -10.01 -1.89
CA GLY A 278 14.68 -11.44 -1.80
C GLY A 278 13.35 -11.86 -2.44
N GLU A 279 12.99 -13.11 -2.21
CA GLU A 279 11.74 -13.72 -2.66
C GLU A 279 10.70 -13.64 -1.53
N THR A 280 10.07 -12.47 -1.38
CA THR A 280 9.05 -12.26 -0.36
C THR A 280 7.69 -12.65 -0.91
N LEU A 281 7.18 -13.81 -0.49
CA LEU A 281 5.88 -14.32 -0.92
C LEU A 281 4.73 -13.87 -0.01
N ASP A 282 5.03 -13.32 1.17
CA ASP A 282 4.02 -12.80 2.11
C ASP A 282 3.51 -11.40 1.68
N PRO A 283 2.22 -11.27 1.31
CA PRO A 283 1.61 -9.98 0.95
C PRO A 283 1.59 -8.96 2.09
N THR A 284 1.65 -9.42 3.33
CA THR A 284 1.57 -8.57 4.53
C THR A 284 2.94 -8.21 5.09
N SER A 285 4.02 -8.65 4.46
CA SER A 285 5.37 -8.36 4.90
C SER A 285 5.62 -6.85 5.00
N CYS A 286 6.20 -6.43 6.12
CA CYS A 286 6.66 -5.07 6.35
C CYS A 286 8.01 -4.78 5.67
N GLU A 287 8.60 -5.74 4.95
CA GLU A 287 9.89 -5.60 4.26
C GLU A 287 9.82 -4.75 2.98
N PHE A 288 8.60 -4.44 2.53
CA PHE A 288 8.37 -3.66 1.32
C PHE A 288 8.66 -2.17 1.53
N GLU A 289 9.68 -1.65 0.86
CA GLU A 289 9.99 -0.22 0.78
C GLU A 289 9.29 0.43 -0.41
N THR A 290 8.82 1.67 -0.27
CA THR A 290 8.28 2.44 -1.40
C THR A 290 9.43 2.96 -2.26
N VAL A 291 9.46 2.55 -3.55
CA VAL A 291 10.49 2.95 -4.52
C VAL A 291 10.00 3.95 -5.56
N TYR A 292 8.69 4.07 -5.74
CA TYR A 292 8.09 5.07 -6.62
C TYR A 292 6.73 5.50 -6.09
N LYS A 293 6.44 6.80 -6.28
CA LYS A 293 5.14 7.40 -6.03
C LYS A 293 4.89 8.49 -7.08
N GLY A 294 3.82 8.33 -7.88
CA GLY A 294 3.48 9.31 -8.92
C GLY A 294 2.38 8.81 -9.84
N SER A 295 2.02 9.63 -10.83
CA SER A 295 0.90 9.38 -11.75
C SER A 295 1.28 8.59 -13.01
N GLU A 296 2.56 8.36 -13.27
CA GLU A 296 3.00 7.62 -14.45
C GLU A 296 2.64 6.13 -14.31
N THR A 297 2.43 5.46 -15.43
CA THR A 297 2.18 4.01 -15.47
C THR A 297 3.46 3.18 -15.64
N PHE A 298 4.60 3.78 -15.30
CA PHE A 298 5.92 3.16 -15.36
C PHE A 298 6.88 3.83 -14.36
N CYS A 299 7.93 3.12 -13.95
CA CYS A 299 9.02 3.69 -13.17
C CYS A 299 10.36 2.95 -13.35
N PHE A 300 11.43 3.63 -12.92
CA PHE A 300 12.76 3.06 -12.79
C PHE A 300 13.04 2.70 -11.33
N VAL A 301 13.18 1.41 -11.05
CA VAL A 301 13.65 0.92 -9.75
C VAL A 301 15.16 0.76 -9.81
N ARG A 302 15.90 1.53 -9.00
CA ARG A 302 17.37 1.61 -9.04
C ARG A 302 18.01 0.89 -7.86
N ASN A 303 19.34 0.80 -7.89
CA ASN A 303 20.15 0.22 -6.81
C ASN A 303 19.78 -1.23 -6.48
N ILE A 304 19.47 -2.01 -7.51
CA ILE A 304 19.18 -3.43 -7.37
C ILE A 304 20.52 -4.20 -7.45
N PRO A 305 20.85 -5.03 -6.44
CA PRO A 305 22.05 -5.85 -6.50
C PRO A 305 22.01 -6.84 -7.65
N VAL A 306 23.14 -6.98 -8.35
CA VAL A 306 23.26 -7.86 -9.51
C VAL A 306 23.05 -9.32 -9.08
N ASN A 307 22.27 -10.06 -9.86
CA ASN A 307 21.92 -11.47 -9.66
C ASN A 307 21.22 -11.81 -8.34
N GLN A 308 20.74 -10.82 -7.58
CA GLN A 308 19.94 -11.04 -6.39
C GLN A 308 18.45 -10.88 -6.71
N PRO A 309 17.58 -11.77 -6.21
CA PRO A 309 16.14 -11.63 -6.39
C PRO A 309 15.60 -10.43 -5.63
N VAL A 310 14.64 -9.75 -6.23
CA VAL A 310 13.82 -8.70 -5.64
C VAL A 310 12.36 -8.95 -5.97
N THR A 311 11.48 -8.60 -5.04
CA THR A 311 10.04 -8.74 -5.21
C THR A 311 9.41 -7.36 -5.38
N LEU A 312 8.62 -7.18 -6.44
CA LEU A 312 7.95 -5.94 -6.78
C LEU A 312 6.44 -6.08 -6.74
N ARG A 313 5.75 -5.01 -6.34
CA ARG A 313 4.29 -4.87 -6.44
C ARG A 313 3.89 -3.41 -6.63
N VAL A 314 2.72 -3.19 -7.21
CA VAL A 314 2.15 -1.86 -7.45
C VAL A 314 0.74 -1.76 -6.88
N ARG A 315 0.36 -0.58 -6.42
CA ARG A 315 -1.00 -0.27 -5.96
C ARG A 315 -1.38 1.16 -6.33
N ILE A 316 -2.69 1.41 -6.33
CA ILE A 316 -3.23 2.77 -6.35
C ILE A 316 -3.19 3.33 -4.92
N GLN A 317 -2.87 4.60 -4.78
CA GLN A 317 -2.86 5.30 -3.50
C GLN A 317 -4.29 5.66 -3.09
N ALA A 318 -5.01 4.69 -2.54
CA ALA A 318 -6.29 4.90 -1.86
C ALA A 318 -6.43 3.89 -0.71
N ASP A 319 -7.26 4.24 0.27
CA ASP A 319 -7.50 3.38 1.42
C ASP A 319 -8.15 2.08 0.96
N ASN A 320 -7.63 0.95 1.46
CA ASN A 320 -8.13 -0.40 1.20
C ASN A 320 -8.12 -0.86 -0.27
N VAL A 321 -7.33 -0.23 -1.14
CA VAL A 321 -7.12 -0.75 -2.50
C VAL A 321 -6.15 -1.93 -2.51
N ALA A 322 -6.59 -3.03 -3.11
CA ALA A 322 -5.78 -4.24 -3.29
C ALA A 322 -4.49 -3.95 -4.09
N ARG A 323 -3.40 -4.59 -3.68
CA ARG A 323 -2.10 -4.55 -4.37
C ARG A 323 -2.09 -5.51 -5.56
N SER A 324 -1.23 -5.25 -6.53
CA SER A 324 -0.96 -6.19 -7.63
C SER A 324 -0.42 -7.51 -7.11
N VAL A 325 -0.36 -8.51 -8.00
CA VAL A 325 0.39 -9.74 -7.72
C VAL A 325 1.87 -9.39 -7.52
N HIS A 326 2.56 -10.17 -6.69
CA HIS A 326 4.00 -10.01 -6.48
C HIS A 326 4.77 -10.55 -7.67
N HIS A 327 5.74 -9.78 -8.15
CA HIS A 327 6.65 -10.19 -9.21
C HIS A 327 8.06 -10.34 -8.64
N VAL A 328 8.54 -11.58 -8.56
CA VAL A 328 9.94 -11.89 -8.23
C VAL A 328 10.76 -11.78 -9.51
N THR A 329 11.81 -10.97 -9.47
CA THR A 329 12.67 -10.69 -10.62
C THR A 329 14.09 -10.38 -10.15
N ARG A 330 15.03 -10.21 -11.08
CA ARG A 330 16.43 -9.88 -10.81
C ARG A 330 17.00 -9.12 -12.00
N THR A 331 18.11 -8.41 -11.80
CA THR A 331 18.92 -7.87 -12.90
C THR A 331 20.25 -8.60 -12.97
N SER A 332 20.61 -9.05 -14.16
CA SER A 332 21.91 -9.61 -14.52
C SER A 332 22.88 -8.55 -15.04
N ILE A 333 22.36 -7.35 -15.36
CA ILE A 333 23.13 -6.26 -15.95
C ILE A 333 23.89 -5.51 -14.85
N PRO A 334 25.24 -5.44 -14.94
CA PRO A 334 26.05 -4.74 -13.95
C PRO A 334 25.72 -3.23 -13.91
N PRO A 335 26.05 -2.54 -12.80
CA PRO A 335 25.91 -1.09 -12.73
C PRO A 335 26.78 -0.39 -13.78
N TYR A 336 26.42 0.87 -14.08
CA TYR A 336 27.29 1.76 -14.87
C TYR A 336 28.68 1.89 -14.25
N SER A 337 29.70 1.89 -15.11
CA SER A 337 31.10 1.99 -14.70
C SER A 337 31.97 2.75 -15.69
N TRP A 338 32.96 3.46 -15.18
CA TRP A 338 34.02 4.11 -15.94
C TRP A 338 35.05 3.09 -16.44
N GLU A 339 35.73 3.42 -17.55
CA GLU A 339 36.93 2.72 -17.97
C GLU A 339 38.07 2.89 -16.94
N LEU A 340 38.96 1.90 -16.83
CA LEU A 340 40.01 1.88 -15.81
C LEU A 340 41.38 2.36 -16.32
N ASP A 341 41.56 2.42 -17.65
CA ASP A 341 42.88 2.62 -18.27
C ASP A 341 43.29 4.11 -18.39
N ASN A 342 42.42 5.03 -17.98
CA ASN A 342 42.65 6.46 -18.12
C ASN A 342 43.55 7.00 -17.00
N LYS A 343 44.84 7.21 -17.31
CA LYS A 343 45.87 7.68 -16.37
C LYS A 343 45.59 9.05 -15.73
N ASN A 344 44.68 9.83 -16.30
CA ASN A 344 44.35 11.17 -15.86
C ASN A 344 43.22 11.22 -14.82
N TYR A 345 42.58 10.09 -14.54
CA TYR A 345 41.52 9.95 -13.54
C TYR A 345 41.81 8.79 -12.59
N MET A 346 41.42 8.96 -11.33
CA MET A 346 41.38 7.90 -10.34
C MET A 346 39.96 7.33 -10.31
N ILE A 347 39.83 6.03 -10.59
CA ILE A 347 38.53 5.35 -10.56
C ILE A 347 38.42 4.52 -9.27
N THR A 348 37.36 4.75 -8.51
CA THR A 348 37.11 4.06 -7.23
C THR A 348 35.64 3.60 -7.13
N ASN A 349 35.27 2.98 -6.00
CA ASN A 349 33.91 2.51 -5.72
C ASN A 349 33.38 1.54 -6.81
N ASN A 350 34.15 0.51 -7.11
CA ASN A 350 33.85 -0.51 -8.14
C ASN A 350 33.52 0.10 -9.52
N GLY A 351 34.30 1.11 -9.94
CA GLY A 351 34.12 1.73 -11.25
C GLY A 351 33.12 2.89 -11.29
N LYS A 352 32.49 3.27 -10.18
CA LYS A 352 31.41 4.29 -10.18
C LYS A 352 31.89 5.72 -9.96
N MET A 353 33.01 5.90 -9.28
CA MET A 353 33.53 7.23 -8.90
C MET A 353 34.76 7.56 -9.71
N ALA A 354 34.82 8.77 -10.25
CA ALA A 354 35.95 9.29 -11.01
C ALA A 354 36.44 10.62 -10.40
N THR A 355 37.73 10.73 -10.14
CA THR A 355 38.37 11.95 -9.62
C THR A 355 39.55 12.35 -10.50
N LYS A 356 39.64 13.62 -10.90
CA LYS A 356 40.71 14.12 -11.78
C LYS A 356 42.07 14.13 -11.07
N LEU A 357 43.09 13.54 -11.70
CA LEU A 357 44.45 13.36 -11.16
C LEU A 357 45.56 14.19 -11.82
N THR A 358 45.29 14.84 -12.94
CA THR A 358 46.27 15.64 -13.67
C THR A 358 45.61 16.92 -14.18
N ASP A 359 46.39 17.93 -14.54
CA ASP A 359 45.89 19.12 -15.25
C ASP A 359 45.74 18.90 -16.77
N THR A 360 46.10 17.71 -17.26
CA THR A 360 46.00 17.34 -18.66
C THR A 360 44.54 17.16 -19.04
N ILE A 361 44.10 17.86 -20.10
CA ILE A 361 42.76 17.66 -20.63
C ILE A 361 42.65 16.25 -21.20
N SER A 362 41.66 15.50 -20.73
CA SER A 362 41.40 14.14 -21.19
C SER A 362 39.95 13.77 -20.97
N THR A 363 39.38 13.09 -21.95
CA THR A 363 38.03 12.52 -21.84
C THR A 363 38.11 11.12 -21.22
N LEU A 364 37.33 10.89 -20.17
CA LEU A 364 37.11 9.59 -19.54
C LEU A 364 35.80 9.02 -20.07
N PHE A 365 35.82 7.81 -20.61
CA PHE A 365 34.62 7.12 -21.09
C PHE A 365 34.13 6.04 -20.12
N SER A 366 32.88 5.61 -20.33
CA SER A 366 32.32 4.41 -19.73
C SER A 366 33.02 3.14 -20.21
N HIS A 367 32.94 2.07 -19.42
CA HIS A 367 33.44 0.76 -19.79
C HIS A 367 32.52 0.11 -20.84
N GLY A 368 32.66 0.55 -22.09
CA GLY A 368 31.78 0.19 -23.21
C GLY A 368 30.52 1.08 -23.30
N PRO A 369 29.67 0.87 -24.33
CA PRO A 369 28.42 1.59 -24.49
C PRO A 369 27.35 0.99 -23.56
N GLN A 370 27.04 1.67 -22.45
CA GLN A 370 26.18 1.13 -21.39
C GLN A 370 24.78 1.79 -21.32
N PHE A 371 24.57 2.93 -22.00
CA PHE A 371 23.35 3.73 -21.87
C PHE A 371 22.45 3.59 -23.10
N ASP A 372 21.26 3.01 -22.95
CA ASP A 372 20.32 2.74 -24.04
C ASP A 372 18.97 3.47 -23.86
N ALA A 373 18.01 3.19 -24.73
CA ALA A 373 16.65 3.66 -24.59
C ALA A 373 15.95 3.02 -23.40
N ASN A 374 15.05 3.78 -22.79
CA ASN A 374 14.42 3.47 -21.52
C ASN A 374 15.48 3.26 -20.42
N HIS A 375 16.62 3.96 -20.45
CA HIS A 375 17.59 3.97 -19.36
C HIS A 375 17.54 5.30 -18.62
N ILE A 376 18.07 5.26 -17.40
CA ILE A 376 18.31 6.43 -16.57
C ILE A 376 19.72 6.34 -16.00
N ILE A 377 20.41 7.48 -15.94
CA ILE A 377 21.74 7.60 -15.34
C ILE A 377 21.77 8.89 -14.53
N GLU A 378 22.34 8.84 -13.33
CA GLU A 378 22.50 10.00 -12.46
C GLU A 378 23.98 10.25 -12.18
N PHE A 379 24.42 11.48 -12.47
CA PHE A 379 25.74 11.97 -12.13
C PHE A 379 25.64 12.86 -10.89
N LYS A 380 26.25 12.42 -9.80
CA LYS A 380 26.41 13.20 -8.58
C LYS A 380 27.80 13.83 -8.53
N PHE A 381 27.86 15.15 -8.52
CA PHE A 381 29.10 15.90 -8.41
C PHE A 381 29.50 16.05 -6.94
N LEU A 382 30.68 15.55 -6.59
CA LEU A 382 31.23 15.58 -5.23
C LEU A 382 32.17 16.76 -5.06
N GLU A 383 32.98 17.07 -6.08
CA GLU A 383 33.85 18.24 -6.14
C GLU A 383 33.73 18.89 -7.51
N VAL A 384 33.67 20.21 -7.54
CA VAL A 384 33.45 21.02 -8.75
C VAL A 384 34.38 22.23 -8.72
N SER A 385 35.05 22.52 -9.84
CA SER A 385 35.87 23.72 -9.93
C SER A 385 35.04 25.01 -10.07
N PRO A 386 35.43 26.10 -9.39
CA PRO A 386 34.83 27.42 -9.60
C PRO A 386 35.18 28.07 -10.96
N GLU A 387 36.22 27.61 -11.67
CA GLU A 387 36.70 28.23 -12.92
C GLU A 387 36.30 27.49 -14.20
N GLY A 388 35.48 26.44 -14.09
CA GLY A 388 35.21 25.53 -15.20
C GLY A 388 34.87 26.17 -16.55
N GLU A 389 35.41 25.56 -17.60
CA GLU A 389 35.31 26.02 -18.99
C GLU A 389 34.13 25.40 -19.74
N ASP A 390 33.74 26.02 -20.86
CA ASP A 390 32.63 25.50 -21.68
C ASP A 390 32.99 24.19 -22.41
N ASP A 391 34.26 23.80 -22.47
CA ASP A 391 34.72 22.53 -23.05
C ASP A 391 34.78 21.40 -22.02
N GLU A 392 34.40 21.68 -20.77
CA GLU A 392 34.35 20.72 -19.67
C GLU A 392 32.93 20.33 -19.31
N GLY A 393 32.73 19.07 -18.93
CA GLY A 393 31.44 18.58 -18.48
C GLY A 393 31.28 17.08 -18.63
N ILE A 394 30.02 16.67 -18.69
CA ILE A 394 29.62 15.28 -18.92
C ILE A 394 28.92 15.16 -20.26
N ALA A 395 28.96 13.98 -20.87
CA ALA A 395 28.26 13.74 -22.13
C ALA A 395 27.74 12.32 -22.28
N LEU A 396 26.76 12.15 -23.16
CA LEU A 396 26.44 10.88 -23.81
C LEU A 396 26.98 10.91 -25.24
N VAL A 397 27.65 9.84 -25.67
CA VAL A 397 28.39 9.79 -26.94
C VAL A 397 28.14 8.45 -27.63
N TYR A 398 27.86 8.47 -28.92
CA TYR A 398 27.75 7.24 -29.72
C TYR A 398 29.12 6.60 -30.02
N ASP A 399 30.05 7.37 -30.58
CA ASP A 399 31.38 6.89 -30.98
C ASP A 399 32.51 7.58 -30.18
N PRO A 400 33.29 6.83 -29.38
CA PRO A 400 34.42 7.40 -28.65
C PRO A 400 35.62 7.72 -29.53
N GLN A 401 35.73 7.17 -30.76
CA GLN A 401 36.94 7.24 -31.60
C GLN A 401 37.06 8.49 -32.50
N ASP A 402 36.16 9.47 -32.38
CA ASP A 402 36.29 10.70 -33.16
C ASP A 402 37.61 11.44 -32.84
N SER A 403 38.31 11.85 -33.90
CA SER A 403 39.72 12.31 -33.90
C SER A 403 39.97 13.61 -33.14
N HIS A 404 38.91 14.37 -32.86
CA HIS A 404 38.96 15.53 -32.01
C HIS A 404 38.51 15.09 -30.61
N ASP A 405 39.43 15.10 -29.64
CA ASP A 405 39.16 14.84 -28.22
C ASP A 405 38.28 15.97 -27.64
N THR A 406 37.08 16.17 -28.18
CA THR A 406 36.08 17.16 -27.76
C THR A 406 34.74 16.46 -27.61
N LEU A 407 34.01 16.82 -26.56
CA LEU A 407 32.65 16.32 -26.34
C LEU A 407 31.60 17.10 -27.15
N LYS A 408 31.97 18.27 -27.71
CA LYS A 408 31.12 19.09 -28.60
C LYS A 408 31.23 18.59 -30.05
N ARG A 409 30.69 17.39 -30.29
CA ARG A 409 30.76 16.70 -31.57
C ARG A 409 29.42 16.16 -32.01
N LYS A 410 29.35 15.70 -33.26
CA LYS A 410 28.18 15.01 -33.81
C LYS A 410 27.93 13.72 -33.01
N ALA A 411 26.66 13.33 -32.87
CA ALA A 411 26.27 12.15 -32.10
C ALA A 411 26.78 12.19 -30.64
N SER A 412 26.79 13.40 -30.07
CA SER A 412 27.05 13.67 -28.65
C SER A 412 25.97 14.59 -28.05
N LEU A 413 25.58 14.32 -26.81
CA LEU A 413 24.84 15.23 -25.94
C LEU A 413 25.74 15.60 -24.77
N MET A 414 26.29 16.81 -24.77
CA MET A 414 27.17 17.33 -23.73
C MET A 414 26.46 18.35 -22.85
N ILE A 415 26.72 18.28 -21.55
CA ILE A 415 26.27 19.25 -20.55
C ILE A 415 27.51 19.82 -19.89
N THR A 416 27.72 21.13 -20.05
CA THR A 416 28.91 21.80 -19.51
C THR A 416 28.78 22.12 -18.03
N CYS A 417 29.90 22.38 -17.37
CA CYS A 417 29.91 22.83 -15.98
C CYS A 417 29.08 24.11 -15.72
N ARG A 418 28.90 24.96 -16.75
CA ARG A 418 28.10 26.19 -16.71
C ARG A 418 26.62 25.96 -17.01
N GLY A 419 26.21 24.71 -17.21
CA GLY A 419 24.84 24.32 -17.52
C GLY A 419 24.44 24.55 -18.97
N LYS A 420 25.39 24.80 -19.89
CA LYS A 420 25.09 24.83 -21.32
C LYS A 420 24.90 23.41 -21.84
N ILE A 421 24.02 23.23 -22.81
CA ILE A 421 23.75 21.94 -23.43
C ILE A 421 24.13 22.02 -24.89
N PHE A 422 24.95 21.08 -25.35
CA PHE A 422 25.31 20.91 -26.74
C PHE A 422 24.75 19.56 -27.21
N MET A 423 24.05 19.54 -28.34
CA MET A 423 23.56 18.29 -28.92
C MET A 423 23.90 18.28 -30.40
N ASP A 424 24.59 17.22 -30.81
CA ASP A 424 25.22 17.07 -32.13
C ASP A 424 26.21 18.19 -32.48
N GLY A 425 26.84 18.79 -31.46
CA GLY A 425 27.80 19.89 -31.58
C GLY A 425 27.19 21.29 -31.47
N ASP A 426 25.86 21.43 -31.60
CA ASP A 426 25.18 22.72 -31.56
C ASP A 426 24.74 23.10 -30.14
N GLU A 427 25.04 24.33 -29.70
CA GLU A 427 24.54 24.89 -28.42
C GLU A 427 23.02 25.03 -28.47
N LYS A 428 22.33 24.52 -27.45
CA LYS A 428 20.89 24.68 -27.25
C LYS A 428 20.60 25.92 -26.41
N LEU A 429 19.45 26.53 -26.70
CA LEU A 429 19.00 27.76 -26.03
C LEU A 429 18.74 27.55 -24.53
N MET A 430 18.19 26.38 -24.17
CA MET A 430 17.86 26.09 -22.78
C MET A 430 19.11 25.66 -22.02
N ARG A 431 19.33 26.30 -20.87
CA ARG A 431 20.45 26.03 -19.96
C ARG A 431 19.98 25.44 -18.64
N LEU A 432 20.76 24.55 -18.06
CA LEU A 432 20.59 24.04 -16.71
C LEU A 432 21.25 24.97 -15.69
N PRO A 433 20.95 24.82 -14.40
CA PRO A 433 21.75 25.42 -13.34
C PRO A 433 23.23 25.06 -13.49
N ARG A 434 24.11 25.97 -13.05
CA ARG A 434 25.55 25.73 -13.00
C ARG A 434 25.84 24.55 -12.05
N MET A 435 26.75 23.66 -12.43
CA MET A 435 27.18 22.56 -11.56
C MET A 435 27.80 23.11 -10.27
N ARG A 436 27.48 22.47 -9.15
CA ARG A 436 28.04 22.77 -7.82
C ARG A 436 28.31 21.47 -7.07
N CYS A 437 29.11 21.55 -6.00
CA CYS A 437 29.26 20.44 -5.08
C CYS A 437 27.88 19.97 -4.58
N GLY A 438 27.62 18.67 -4.68
CA GLY A 438 26.34 18.04 -4.33
C GLY A 438 25.28 18.08 -5.44
N ALA A 439 25.52 18.73 -6.58
CA ALA A 439 24.59 18.76 -7.68
C ALA A 439 24.39 17.36 -8.26
N ASN A 440 23.15 17.04 -8.62
CA ASN A 440 22.80 15.85 -9.36
C ASN A 440 22.31 16.26 -10.75
N ILE A 441 22.80 15.56 -11.77
CA ILE A 441 22.29 15.65 -13.13
C ILE A 441 21.78 14.26 -13.50
N MET A 442 20.49 14.18 -13.77
CA MET A 442 19.82 12.95 -14.15
C MET A 442 19.47 13.03 -15.63
N ILE A 443 19.87 12.00 -16.37
CA ILE A 443 19.54 11.86 -17.79
C ILE A 443 18.67 10.62 -17.94
N SER A 444 17.44 10.81 -18.41
CA SER A 444 16.55 9.71 -18.78
C SER A 444 16.30 9.73 -20.27
N ALA A 445 16.27 8.55 -20.89
CA ALA A 445 16.09 8.42 -22.33
C ALA A 445 14.94 7.46 -22.64
N PHE A 446 14.08 7.84 -23.58
CA PHE A 446 12.91 7.05 -23.98
C PHE A 446 12.89 6.89 -25.50
N ARG A 447 12.64 5.67 -25.99
CA ARG A 447 12.53 5.44 -27.44
C ARG A 447 11.21 6.02 -27.93
N LYS A 448 11.25 7.07 -28.77
CA LYS A 448 10.04 7.63 -29.40
C LYS A 448 9.67 6.84 -30.66
N ASN A 449 10.67 6.47 -31.44
CA ASN A 449 10.56 5.59 -32.62
C ASN A 449 11.93 4.97 -32.93
N ALA A 450 12.04 4.20 -34.00
CA ALA A 450 13.25 3.46 -34.39
C ALA A 450 14.54 4.31 -34.45
N HIS A 451 14.45 5.61 -34.72
CA HIS A 451 15.62 6.47 -34.93
C HIS A 451 15.69 7.68 -33.99
N VAL A 452 14.65 7.95 -33.21
CA VAL A 452 14.57 9.12 -32.31
C VAL A 452 14.52 8.67 -30.86
N LEU A 453 15.48 9.17 -30.08
CA LEU A 453 15.59 9.03 -28.65
C LEU A 453 15.15 10.34 -27.98
N ARG A 454 14.10 10.31 -27.17
CA ARG A 454 13.70 11.45 -26.35
C ARG A 454 14.53 11.45 -25.09
N VAL A 455 15.33 12.48 -24.88
CA VAL A 455 16.21 12.61 -23.71
C VAL A 455 15.68 13.74 -22.82
N ASN A 456 15.42 13.42 -21.57
CA ASN A 456 15.16 14.39 -20.52
C ASN A 456 16.43 14.57 -19.69
N VAL A 457 16.84 15.82 -19.50
CA VAL A 457 17.95 16.17 -18.63
C VAL A 457 17.40 17.01 -17.49
N GLU A 458 17.54 16.48 -16.29
CA GLU A 458 17.03 17.04 -15.05
C GLU A 458 18.18 17.44 -14.15
N SER A 459 18.14 18.68 -13.66
CA SER A 459 19.04 19.16 -12.63
C SER A 459 18.32 20.14 -11.73
N GLU A 460 18.33 19.84 -10.43
CA GLU A 460 17.67 20.63 -9.40
C GLU A 460 16.18 20.82 -9.67
N ASN A 461 15.72 22.04 -9.94
CA ASN A 461 14.33 22.39 -10.24
C ASN A 461 14.09 22.62 -11.74
N LYS A 462 15.00 22.16 -12.61
CA LYS A 462 14.90 22.37 -14.05
C LYS A 462 14.99 21.05 -14.82
N CYS A 463 14.03 20.84 -15.71
CA CYS A 463 14.00 19.73 -16.66
C CYS A 463 13.96 20.29 -18.08
N VAL A 464 14.75 19.71 -18.98
CA VAL A 464 14.71 20.01 -20.41
C VAL A 464 14.59 18.72 -21.20
N THR A 465 13.77 18.74 -22.25
CA THR A 465 13.49 17.57 -23.09
C THR A 465 13.91 17.84 -24.52
N TYR A 466 14.61 16.90 -25.13
CA TYR A 466 15.05 16.98 -26.51
C TYR A 466 14.76 15.67 -27.25
N ASP A 467 14.35 15.77 -28.51
CA ASP A 467 14.24 14.62 -29.41
C ASP A 467 15.55 14.52 -30.21
N TRP A 468 16.37 13.50 -29.92
CA TRP A 468 17.70 13.31 -30.47
C TRP A 468 17.74 12.14 -31.46
N ARG A 469 18.30 12.36 -32.66
CA ARG A 469 18.45 11.32 -33.68
C ARG A 469 19.80 10.64 -33.53
N VAL A 470 19.83 9.58 -32.72
CA VAL A 470 21.05 8.83 -32.42
C VAL A 470 20.77 7.33 -32.34
N GLN A 471 21.80 6.56 -32.67
CA GLN A 471 21.83 5.12 -32.43
C GLN A 471 22.25 4.84 -30.98
N THR A 472 21.76 3.75 -30.42
CA THR A 472 22.06 3.29 -29.06
C THR A 472 22.56 1.83 -29.13
N PRO A 473 23.32 1.34 -28.14
CA PRO A 473 23.70 1.99 -26.87
C PRO A 473 24.77 3.09 -27.02
N LEU A 474 24.83 3.98 -26.03
CA LEU A 474 25.74 5.13 -25.93
C LEU A 474 26.77 4.92 -24.82
N TYR A 475 27.96 5.49 -25.02
CA TYR A 475 28.91 5.75 -23.95
C TYR A 475 28.46 6.95 -23.13
N PHE A 476 28.79 6.97 -21.85
CA PHE A 476 28.83 8.23 -21.11
C PHE A 476 30.28 8.65 -20.90
N ALA A 477 30.51 9.94 -20.81
CA ALA A 477 31.85 10.52 -20.75
C ALA A 477 31.92 11.68 -19.77
N ALA A 478 33.12 11.91 -19.24
CA ALA A 478 33.47 13.06 -18.42
C ALA A 478 34.76 13.70 -18.96
N ARG A 479 34.78 15.02 -19.06
CA ARG A 479 35.95 15.78 -19.51
C ARG A 479 36.15 16.99 -18.62
N PHE A 480 37.28 17.00 -17.92
CA PHE A 480 37.69 18.07 -17.02
C PHE A 480 39.20 18.30 -17.13
N THR A 481 39.66 19.49 -16.75
CA THR A 481 41.06 19.91 -16.82
C THR A 481 41.68 19.94 -15.43
N GLU A 482 41.08 20.65 -14.47
CA GLU A 482 41.75 20.99 -13.21
C GLU A 482 41.97 19.81 -12.25
N TYR A 483 43.23 19.68 -11.81
CA TYR A 483 43.66 18.68 -10.83
C TYR A 483 42.96 18.83 -9.47
N LYS A 484 42.45 17.71 -8.92
CA LYS A 484 41.84 17.63 -7.58
C LYS A 484 40.73 18.65 -7.31
N LYS A 485 40.04 19.10 -8.35
CA LYS A 485 38.86 19.96 -8.24
C LYS A 485 37.60 19.36 -8.84
N TRP A 486 37.73 18.20 -9.48
CA TRP A 486 36.63 17.49 -10.12
C TRP A 486 36.56 16.07 -9.61
N SER A 487 35.42 15.76 -8.98
CA SER A 487 35.07 14.41 -8.56
C SER A 487 33.59 14.18 -8.76
N LEU A 488 33.23 13.06 -9.39
CA LEU A 488 31.85 12.69 -9.62
C LEU A 488 31.61 11.19 -9.43
N MET A 489 30.36 10.85 -9.14
CA MET A 489 29.88 9.49 -8.93
C MET A 489 28.68 9.23 -9.84
N ILE A 490 28.63 8.04 -10.45
CA ILE A 490 27.47 7.55 -11.17
C ILE A 490 26.61 6.71 -10.22
N LYS A 491 25.29 6.90 -10.30
CA LYS A 491 24.30 6.07 -9.61
C LYS A 491 23.41 5.30 -10.57
#